data_AF-A0A7W4BWL7-F1
#
_entry.id   AF-A0A7W4BWL7-F1
#
_cell.length_a   1.000
_cell.length_b   1.000
_cell.length_c   1.000
_cell.angle_alpha   90.00
_cell.angle_beta   90.00
_cell.angle_gamma   90.00
#
_symmetry.space_group_name_H-M   'P 1'
#
loop_
_entity.id
_entity.type
_entity.pdbx_description
1 polymer ?
#
loop_
_entity_poly.entity_id
_entity_poly.type
_entity_poly.pdbx_seq_one_letter_code
_entity_poly.pdbx_strand_id
1 'polypeptide(L)'
;MMGLAVYSSAFSAVATQYQSNDAFINQAFNGNAGESKVLWLDDDLKQAIEAILAHRFNKMRMRYWQHNDETVWIMDEIGKESPITVAIHIKDHQIVRTKVLVYRESRGDEVRHDFFTDQFKLAKLDDQHQLDKHIDGITGATLSVRALTKLSRIALLLHAHVVH
;
A
#
# COMPACT_ATOMS: atom_id res chain seq x y z
N MET A 1 52.14 14.49 -10.58
CA MET A 1 51.24 13.32 -10.56
C MET A 1 49.84 13.84 -10.19
N MET A 2 48.99 14.13 -11.18
CA MET A 2 47.64 14.70 -10.96
C MET A 2 46.72 13.62 -10.39
N GLY A 3 46.22 13.83 -9.17
CA GLY A 3 45.18 13.01 -8.57
C GLY A 3 43.82 13.36 -9.17
N LEU A 4 43.19 12.38 -9.81
CA LEU A 4 41.83 12.49 -10.33
C LEU A 4 40.86 12.20 -9.17
N ALA A 5 40.18 13.23 -8.66
CA ALA A 5 39.11 13.04 -7.69
C ALA A 5 37.83 12.61 -8.43
N VAL A 6 37.41 11.37 -8.22
CA VAL A 6 36.12 10.86 -8.68
C VAL A 6 35.06 11.33 -7.68
N TYR A 7 34.21 12.28 -8.10
CA TYR A 7 33.02 12.65 -7.34
C TYR A 7 31.89 11.67 -7.70
N SER A 8 31.61 10.71 -6.82
CA SER A 8 30.39 9.91 -6.91
C SER A 8 29.21 10.73 -6.39
N SER A 9 28.40 11.25 -7.31
CA SER A 9 27.12 11.86 -7.00
C SER A 9 26.13 10.78 -6.56
N ALA A 10 25.87 10.65 -5.26
CA ALA A 10 24.72 9.88 -4.78
C ALA A 10 23.45 10.61 -5.22
N PHE A 11 22.73 10.06 -6.20
CA PHE A 11 21.39 10.51 -6.55
C PHE A 11 20.47 10.15 -5.39
N SER A 12 20.22 11.08 -4.48
CA SER A 12 19.17 10.92 -3.48
C SER A 12 17.84 11.18 -4.19
N ALA A 13 17.05 10.14 -4.44
CA ALA A 13 15.70 10.31 -4.93
C ALA A 13 14.89 11.08 -3.85
N VAL A 14 14.41 12.27 -4.20
CA VAL A 14 13.60 13.09 -3.31
C VAL A 14 12.22 12.44 -3.18
N ALA A 15 11.78 12.19 -1.95
CA ALA A 15 10.44 11.69 -1.69
C ALA A 15 9.39 12.66 -2.24
N THR A 16 8.54 12.18 -3.14
CA THR A 16 7.43 12.95 -3.70
C THR A 16 6.15 12.55 -2.99
N GLN A 17 5.52 13.49 -2.28
CA GLN A 17 4.22 13.30 -1.67
C GLN A 17 3.12 13.78 -2.63
N TYR A 18 2.26 12.86 -3.06
CA TYR A 18 1.14 13.16 -3.96
C TYR A 18 -0.15 13.50 -3.22
N GLN A 19 -0.32 12.96 -2.02
CA GLN A 19 -1.46 13.26 -1.15
C GLN A 19 -1.08 12.99 0.32
N SER A 20 -1.61 13.80 1.25
CA SER A 20 -1.45 13.55 2.68
C SER A 20 -2.40 12.45 3.16
N ASN A 21 -2.04 11.79 4.27
CA ASN A 21 -2.87 10.77 4.90
C ASN A 21 -4.27 11.33 5.22
N ASP A 22 -4.33 12.49 5.88
CA ASP A 22 -5.60 13.12 6.28
C ASP A 22 -6.46 13.49 5.07
N ALA A 23 -5.86 13.95 3.98
CA ALA A 23 -6.60 14.25 2.75
C ALA A 23 -7.19 12.99 2.13
N PHE A 24 -6.46 11.86 2.15
CA PHE A 24 -7.00 10.59 1.65
C PHE A 24 -8.11 10.06 2.56
N ILE A 25 -7.91 10.09 3.88
CA ILE A 25 -8.89 9.59 4.86
C ILE A 25 -10.19 10.39 4.77
N ASN A 26 -10.09 11.73 4.75
CA ASN A 26 -11.25 12.59 4.55
C ASN A 26 -11.96 12.30 3.22
N GLN A 27 -11.21 12.05 2.15
CA GLN A 27 -11.80 11.69 0.86
C GLN A 27 -12.49 10.31 0.90
N ALA A 28 -11.90 9.33 1.58
CA ALA A 28 -12.43 7.98 1.71
C ALA A 28 -13.75 7.97 2.49
N PHE A 29 -13.82 8.70 3.60
CA PHE A 29 -15.01 8.74 4.46
C PHE A 29 -15.90 9.97 4.21
N ASN A 30 -15.95 10.47 2.97
CA ASN A 30 -16.87 11.55 2.54
C ASN A 30 -16.84 12.81 3.44
N GLY A 31 -15.65 13.27 3.80
CA GLY A 31 -15.40 14.44 4.63
C GLY A 31 -15.18 14.13 6.11
N ASN A 32 -15.26 12.86 6.53
CA ASN A 32 -14.98 12.43 7.91
C ASN A 32 -13.51 12.01 8.08
N ALA A 33 -12.91 12.33 9.23
CA ALA A 33 -11.53 11.94 9.54
C ALA A 33 -11.37 10.47 9.98
N GLY A 34 -12.48 9.76 10.19
CA GLY A 34 -12.52 8.43 10.78
C GLY A 34 -11.99 8.38 12.21
N GLU A 35 -12.21 7.25 12.88
CA GLU A 35 -11.57 6.96 14.16
C GLU A 35 -10.22 6.26 13.90
N SER A 36 -9.13 6.77 14.48
CA SER A 36 -7.83 6.10 14.40
C SER A 36 -7.74 4.97 15.42
N LYS A 37 -7.61 3.74 14.92
CA LYS A 37 -7.55 2.51 15.71
C LYS A 37 -6.21 1.81 15.56
N VAL A 38 -5.93 0.89 16.48
CA VAL A 38 -4.71 0.08 16.49
C VAL A 38 -5.10 -1.38 16.57
N LEU A 39 -4.67 -2.15 15.57
CA LEU A 39 -4.78 -3.59 15.56
C LEU A 39 -3.48 -4.20 16.05
N TRP A 40 -3.54 -5.00 17.11
CA TRP A 40 -2.45 -5.88 17.53
C TRP A 40 -2.50 -7.15 16.71
N LEU A 41 -1.35 -7.57 16.18
CA LEU A 41 -1.27 -8.73 15.30
C LEU A 41 -0.97 -9.97 16.13
N ASP A 42 -1.86 -10.95 16.09
CA ASP A 42 -1.57 -12.29 16.57
C ASP A 42 -0.65 -13.05 15.59
N ASP A 43 -0.23 -14.24 15.98
CA ASP A 43 0.71 -15.04 15.20
C ASP A 43 0.11 -15.52 13.87
N ASP A 44 -1.20 -15.79 13.82
CA ASP A 44 -1.87 -16.28 12.61
C ASP A 44 -2.00 -15.17 11.57
N LEU A 45 -2.44 -13.99 11.99
CA LEU A 45 -2.55 -12.82 11.12
C LEU A 45 -1.17 -12.38 10.63
N LYS A 46 -0.16 -12.44 11.49
CA LYS A 46 1.22 -12.15 11.10
C LYS A 46 1.74 -13.15 10.07
N GLN A 47 1.47 -14.45 10.24
CA GLN A 47 1.84 -15.48 9.25
C GLN A 47 1.15 -15.25 7.91
N ALA A 48 -0.14 -14.90 7.92
CA ALA A 48 -0.88 -14.59 6.69
C ALA A 48 -0.30 -13.36 5.97
N ILE A 49 0.08 -12.30 6.71
CA ILE A 49 0.76 -11.13 6.15
C ILE A 49 2.12 -11.51 5.55
N GLU A 50 2.95 -12.29 6.27
CA GLU A 50 4.27 -12.72 5.78
C GLU A 50 4.16 -13.60 4.51
N ALA A 51 3.12 -14.44 4.42
CA ALA A 51 2.83 -15.23 3.23
C ALA A 51 2.47 -14.36 2.02
N ILE A 52 1.73 -13.26 2.22
CA ILE A 52 1.42 -12.28 1.16
C ILE A 52 2.67 -11.49 0.77
N LEU A 53 3.44 -11.03 1.75
CA LEU A 53 4.64 -10.21 1.55
C LEU A 53 5.81 -11.00 0.94
N ALA A 54 5.88 -12.31 1.18
CA ALA A 54 7.04 -13.15 0.88
C ALA A 54 8.34 -12.67 1.57
N HIS A 55 8.21 -11.99 2.71
CA HIS A 55 9.31 -11.63 3.61
C HIS A 55 8.78 -11.44 5.03
N ARG A 56 9.69 -11.29 6.00
CA ARG A 56 9.35 -11.08 7.41
C ARG A 56 8.61 -9.77 7.64
N PHE A 57 7.63 -9.78 8.54
CA PHE A 57 6.87 -8.61 8.95
C PHE A 57 7.13 -8.31 10.43
N ASN A 58 8.01 -7.35 10.70
CA ASN A 58 8.53 -7.11 12.05
C ASN A 58 7.65 -6.19 12.93
N LYS A 59 6.46 -5.79 12.45
CA LYS A 59 5.55 -4.93 13.22
C LYS A 59 4.67 -5.80 14.12
N MET A 60 4.48 -5.40 15.38
CA MET A 60 3.57 -6.06 16.34
C MET A 60 2.13 -5.53 16.24
N ARG A 61 1.95 -4.35 15.67
CA ARG A 61 0.67 -3.67 15.57
C ARG A 61 0.62 -2.76 14.36
N MET A 62 -0.59 -2.50 13.88
CA MET A 62 -0.86 -1.63 12.74
C MET A 62 -1.90 -0.58 13.12
N ARG A 63 -1.67 0.66 12.67
CA ARG A 63 -2.67 1.71 12.74
C ARG A 63 -3.55 1.64 11.51
N TYR A 64 -4.85 1.85 11.71
CA TYR A 64 -5.82 2.02 10.65
C TYR A 64 -6.84 3.09 11.05
N TRP A 65 -7.65 3.50 10.10
CA TRP A 65 -8.78 4.40 10.35
C TRP A 65 -10.06 3.68 9.98
N GLN A 66 -11.10 3.90 10.77
CA GLN A 66 -12.40 3.27 10.56
C GLN A 66 -13.52 4.28 10.66
N HIS A 67 -14.52 4.16 9.79
CA HIS A 67 -15.77 4.88 9.88
C HIS A 67 -16.90 3.94 9.48
N ASN A 68 -17.80 3.62 10.42
CA ASN A 68 -18.77 2.51 10.28
C ASN A 68 -18.03 1.20 9.94
N ASP A 69 -18.50 0.48 8.93
CA ASP A 69 -17.90 -0.77 8.45
C ASP A 69 -16.86 -0.52 7.34
N GLU A 70 -16.39 0.72 7.18
CA GLU A 70 -15.36 1.08 6.20
C GLU A 70 -14.00 1.27 6.89
N THR A 71 -12.92 0.79 6.27
CA THR A 71 -11.57 0.95 6.79
C THR A 71 -10.60 1.56 5.79
N VAL A 72 -9.64 2.31 6.30
CA VAL A 72 -8.50 2.85 5.55
C VAL A 72 -7.21 2.32 6.17
N TRP A 73 -6.39 1.70 5.32
CA TRP A 73 -5.07 1.19 5.66
C TRP A 73 -4.02 1.99 4.90
N ILE A 74 -3.04 2.53 5.64
CA ILE A 74 -1.89 3.23 5.06
C ILE A 74 -0.64 2.44 5.42
N MET A 75 0.02 1.91 4.40
CA MET A 75 1.11 0.94 4.55
C MET A 75 2.27 1.26 3.62
N ASP A 76 3.43 0.74 3.98
CA ASP A 76 4.65 0.85 3.17
C ASP A 76 5.07 -0.54 2.71
N GLU A 77 5.50 -0.64 1.46
CA GLU A 77 6.18 -1.83 0.92
C GLU A 77 7.33 -1.39 0.02
N ILE A 78 8.42 -2.14 0.02
CA ILE A 78 9.59 -1.83 -0.81
C ILE A 78 9.24 -2.05 -2.29
N GLY A 79 9.48 -1.02 -3.10
CA GLY A 79 9.45 -1.12 -4.56
C GLY A 79 10.71 -1.81 -5.08
N LYS A 80 11.55 -1.07 -5.81
CA LYS A 80 12.86 -1.53 -6.24
C LYS A 80 13.91 -1.38 -5.14
N GLU A 81 13.99 -0.21 -4.54
CA GLU A 81 15.04 0.21 -3.60
C GLU A 81 14.48 1.02 -2.43
N SER A 82 13.29 1.62 -2.57
CA SER A 82 12.70 2.51 -1.56
C SER A 82 11.24 2.16 -1.27
N PRO A 83 10.73 2.50 -0.06
CA PRO A 83 9.36 2.22 0.29
C PRO A 83 8.38 3.10 -0.50
N ILE A 84 7.29 2.47 -0.93
CA ILE A 84 6.11 3.11 -1.52
C ILE A 84 5.04 3.17 -0.44
N THR A 85 4.54 4.37 -0.14
CA THR A 85 3.45 4.55 0.83
C THR A 85 2.13 4.53 0.10
N VAL A 86 1.26 3.55 0.41
CA VAL A 86 -0.02 3.32 -0.27
C VAL A 86 -1.15 3.39 0.74
N ALA A 87 -2.24 4.06 0.36
CA ALA A 87 -3.49 4.08 1.10
C ALA A 87 -4.57 3.28 0.36
N ILE A 88 -5.28 2.44 1.09
CA ILE A 88 -6.32 1.56 0.57
C ILE A 88 -7.57 1.72 1.43
N HIS A 89 -8.68 2.08 0.80
CA HIS A 89 -10.01 2.20 1.38
C HIS A 89 -10.85 0.99 0.99
N ILE A 90 -11.44 0.36 2.00
CA ILE A 90 -12.25 -0.86 1.87
C ILE A 90 -13.62 -0.62 2.49
N LYS A 91 -14.65 -1.09 1.78
CA LYS A 91 -16.06 -1.09 2.16
C LYS A 91 -16.69 -2.34 1.58
N ASP A 92 -17.65 -2.96 2.27
CA ASP A 92 -18.38 -4.14 1.79
C ASP A 92 -17.44 -5.29 1.36
N HIS A 93 -16.35 -5.51 2.12
CA HIS A 93 -15.28 -6.48 1.83
C HIS A 93 -14.61 -6.35 0.45
N GLN A 94 -14.65 -5.16 -0.15
CA GLN A 94 -14.03 -4.87 -1.44
C GLN A 94 -13.28 -3.55 -1.43
N ILE A 95 -12.27 -3.43 -2.29
CA ILE A 95 -11.50 -2.19 -2.43
C ILE A 95 -12.36 -1.13 -3.12
N VAL A 96 -12.55 0.02 -2.46
CA VAL A 96 -13.20 1.20 -3.02
C VAL A 96 -12.18 2.09 -3.73
N ARG A 97 -11.01 2.26 -3.12
CA ARG A 97 -9.95 3.13 -3.66
C ARG A 97 -8.58 2.69 -3.17
N THR A 98 -7.63 2.66 -4.09
CA THR A 98 -6.20 2.52 -3.81
C THR A 98 -5.48 3.77 -4.31
N LYS A 99 -4.49 4.28 -3.56
CA LYS A 99 -3.69 5.42 -4.00
C LYS A 99 -2.28 5.39 -3.44
N VAL A 100 -1.31 5.76 -4.27
CA VAL A 100 0.06 6.04 -3.81
C VAL A 100 0.09 7.43 -3.18
N LEU A 101 0.47 7.51 -1.90
CA LEU A 101 0.58 8.76 -1.16
C LEU A 101 1.99 9.36 -1.27
N VAL A 102 3.02 8.51 -1.18
CA VAL A 102 4.42 8.92 -1.25
C VAL A 102 5.22 7.93 -2.08
N TYR A 103 6.00 8.45 -3.01
CA TYR A 103 6.91 7.66 -3.85
C TYR A 103 8.33 8.22 -3.77
N ARG A 104 9.32 7.33 -3.77
CA ARG A 104 10.70 7.65 -3.40
C ARG A 104 11.72 7.11 -4.40
N GLU A 105 11.28 6.68 -5.57
CA GLU A 105 12.16 6.14 -6.62
C GLU A 105 12.11 7.02 -7.86
N SER A 106 13.14 6.94 -8.70
CA SER A 106 13.26 7.77 -9.91
C SER A 106 12.39 7.31 -11.08
N ARG A 107 11.90 6.06 -11.05
CA ARG A 107 11.15 5.40 -12.14
C ARG A 107 10.16 4.44 -11.52
N GLY A 108 9.05 4.19 -12.22
CA GLY A 108 8.01 3.29 -11.75
C GLY A 108 6.90 4.02 -10.99
N ASP A 109 6.89 5.36 -10.98
CA ASP A 109 5.82 6.15 -10.36
C ASP A 109 4.52 6.11 -11.15
N GLU A 110 4.52 5.50 -12.34
CA GLU A 110 3.34 5.32 -13.18
C GLU A 110 2.20 4.59 -12.44
N VAL A 111 2.54 3.74 -11.45
CA VAL A 111 1.57 3.05 -10.58
C VAL A 111 0.72 3.99 -9.71
N ARG A 112 1.07 5.28 -9.63
CA ARG A 112 0.29 6.27 -8.85
C ARG A 112 -0.97 6.75 -9.58
N HIS A 113 -1.03 6.57 -10.89
CA HIS A 113 -2.08 7.13 -11.72
C HIS A 113 -3.37 6.31 -11.64
N ASP A 114 -4.50 7.00 -11.76
CA ASP A 114 -5.83 6.40 -11.68
C ASP A 114 -6.01 5.25 -12.68
N PHE A 115 -5.44 5.33 -13.90
CA PHE A 115 -5.53 4.24 -14.89
C PHE A 115 -5.00 2.89 -14.36
N PHE A 116 -4.02 2.92 -13.46
CA PHE A 116 -3.48 1.73 -12.82
C PHE A 116 -4.24 1.39 -11.54
N THR A 117 -4.41 2.35 -10.63
CA THR A 117 -5.02 2.07 -9.32
C THR A 117 -6.50 1.69 -9.42
N ASP A 118 -7.19 2.10 -10.49
CA ASP A 118 -8.58 1.74 -10.72
C ASP A 118 -8.78 0.25 -11.01
N GLN A 119 -7.73 -0.48 -11.40
CA GLN A 119 -7.79 -1.93 -11.58
C GLN A 119 -8.16 -2.64 -10.26
N PHE A 120 -7.75 -2.09 -9.12
CA PHE A 120 -8.07 -2.64 -7.79
C PHE A 120 -9.52 -2.40 -7.36
N LYS A 121 -10.27 -1.49 -7.99
CA LYS A 121 -11.66 -1.21 -7.59
C LYS A 121 -12.50 -2.48 -7.67
N LEU A 122 -13.34 -2.68 -6.66
CA LEU A 122 -14.20 -3.85 -6.46
C LEU A 122 -13.44 -5.18 -6.28
N ALA A 123 -12.11 -5.16 -6.19
CA ALA A 123 -11.35 -6.39 -5.91
C ALA A 123 -11.68 -6.90 -4.51
N LYS A 124 -11.83 -8.21 -4.41
CA LYS A 124 -12.02 -8.95 -3.17
C LYS A 124 -10.89 -9.94 -2.97
N LEU A 125 -10.84 -10.50 -1.77
CA LEU A 125 -9.91 -11.56 -1.43
C LEU A 125 -10.60 -12.91 -1.60
N ASP A 126 -9.97 -13.84 -2.32
CA ASP A 126 -10.43 -15.23 -2.40
C ASP A 126 -9.93 -16.07 -1.19
N ASP A 127 -10.37 -17.33 -1.15
CA ASP A 127 -10.02 -18.29 -0.09
C ASP A 127 -8.51 -18.60 -0.02
N GLN A 128 -7.73 -18.25 -1.05
CA GLN A 128 -6.27 -18.42 -1.11
C GLN A 128 -5.53 -17.10 -0.86
N HIS A 129 -6.23 -16.09 -0.32
CA HIS A 129 -5.73 -14.76 -0.10
C HIS A 129 -5.20 -14.07 -1.36
N GLN A 130 -5.69 -14.41 -2.56
CA GLN A 130 -5.41 -13.70 -3.80
C GLN A 130 -6.51 -12.68 -4.10
N LEU A 131 -6.22 -11.75 -5.00
CA LEU A 131 -7.28 -10.91 -5.55
C LEU A 131 -8.11 -11.75 -6.52
N ASP A 132 -9.43 -11.60 -6.45
CA ASP A 132 -10.40 -12.24 -7.35
C ASP A 132 -10.34 -11.72 -8.80
N LYS A 133 -9.42 -10.80 -9.08
CA LYS A 133 -9.17 -10.23 -10.41
C LYS A 133 -7.70 -10.05 -10.71
N HIS A 134 -7.40 -10.05 -12.00
CA HIS A 134 -6.06 -9.76 -12.51
C HIS A 134 -5.74 -8.26 -12.44
N ILE A 135 -4.47 -7.95 -12.16
CA ILE A 135 -3.91 -6.60 -12.20
C ILE A 135 -2.83 -6.59 -13.28
N ASP A 136 -3.09 -5.86 -14.35
CA ASP A 136 -2.16 -5.66 -15.45
C ASP A 136 -0.91 -4.93 -14.96
N GLY A 137 0.25 -5.43 -15.41
CA GLY A 137 1.53 -4.80 -15.10
C GLY A 137 1.74 -3.49 -15.85
N ILE A 138 2.69 -2.69 -15.35
CA ILE A 138 3.27 -1.56 -16.07
C ILE A 138 4.72 -1.91 -16.43
N THR A 139 5.06 -1.77 -17.71
CA THR A 139 6.42 -1.96 -18.22
C THR A 139 7.41 -1.10 -17.45
N GLY A 140 8.47 -1.71 -16.90
CA GLY A 140 9.49 -0.99 -16.13
C GLY A 140 9.11 -0.71 -14.66
N ALA A 141 7.90 -1.05 -14.22
CA ALA A 141 7.42 -0.82 -12.86
C ALA A 141 6.98 -2.11 -12.14
N THR A 142 7.47 -3.28 -12.57
CA THR A 142 7.04 -4.60 -12.06
C THR A 142 7.11 -4.73 -10.53
N LEU A 143 8.15 -4.18 -9.89
CA LEU A 143 8.29 -4.23 -8.43
C LEU A 143 7.29 -3.31 -7.72
N SER A 144 7.06 -2.11 -8.26
CA SER A 144 6.01 -1.20 -7.77
C SER A 144 4.62 -1.83 -7.89
N VAL A 145 4.31 -2.48 -9.02
CA VAL A 145 3.04 -3.21 -9.23
C VAL A 145 2.88 -4.29 -8.17
N ARG A 146 3.92 -5.13 -7.95
CA ARG A 146 3.90 -6.18 -6.93
C ARG A 146 3.69 -5.61 -5.53
N ALA A 147 4.36 -4.50 -5.19
CA ALA A 147 4.21 -3.85 -3.90
C ALA A 147 2.76 -3.42 -3.65
N LEU A 148 2.14 -2.71 -4.61
CA LEU A 148 0.74 -2.30 -4.51
C LEU A 148 -0.21 -3.50 -4.41
N THR A 149 0.02 -4.56 -5.21
CA THR A 149 -0.82 -5.77 -5.16
C THR A 149 -0.73 -6.49 -3.81
N LYS A 150 0.47 -6.61 -3.22
CA LYS A 150 0.63 -7.19 -1.88
C LYS A 150 -0.10 -6.36 -0.83
N LEU A 151 0.08 -5.04 -0.85
CA LEU A 151 -0.57 -4.14 0.11
C LEU A 151 -2.10 -4.18 -0.02
N SER A 152 -2.64 -4.25 -1.24
CA SER A 152 -4.08 -4.43 -1.48
C SER A 152 -4.64 -5.72 -0.86
N ARG A 153 -3.92 -6.84 -1.03
CA ARG A 153 -4.29 -8.13 -0.42
C ARG A 153 -4.26 -8.07 1.11
N ILE A 154 -3.22 -7.45 1.68
CA ILE A 154 -3.09 -7.26 3.13
C ILE A 154 -4.23 -6.41 3.67
N ALA A 155 -4.58 -5.30 3.01
CA ALA A 155 -5.66 -4.44 3.46
C ALA A 155 -7.00 -5.19 3.53
N LEU A 156 -7.32 -6.02 2.52
CA LEU A 156 -8.53 -6.85 2.50
C LEU A 156 -8.53 -7.89 3.63
N LEU A 157 -7.41 -8.59 3.82
CA LEU A 157 -7.23 -9.54 4.92
C LEU A 157 -7.46 -8.87 6.28
N LEU A 158 -6.85 -7.70 6.50
CA LEU A 158 -6.96 -6.96 7.76
C LEU A 158 -8.37 -6.38 7.97
N HIS A 159 -9.02 -5.92 6.90
CA HIS A 159 -10.41 -5.46 6.96
C HIS A 159 -11.34 -6.59 7.44
N ALA A 160 -11.25 -7.78 6.85
CA ALA A 160 -12.05 -8.95 7.25
C ALA A 160 -11.80 -9.39 8.70
N HIS A 161 -10.63 -9.08 9.25
CA HIS A 161 -10.30 -9.36 10.65
C HIS A 161 -10.92 -8.35 11.64
N VAL A 162 -11.06 -7.08 11.25
CA VAL A 162 -11.53 -6.00 12.15
C VAL A 162 -12.98 -5.56 11.92
N VAL A 163 -13.59 -5.98 10.82
CA VAL A 163 -14.99 -5.74 10.46
C VAL A 163 -15.64 -7.09 10.18
N HIS A 164 -16.73 -7.39 10.88
CA HIS A 164 -17.48 -8.65 10.81
C HIS A 164 -18.82 -8.48 10.11
#